data_AF-A0A2A5WAX6-F1
#
_entry.id   AF-A0A2A5WAX6-F1
#
_cell.length_a   1.000
_cell.length_b   1.000
_cell.length_c   1.000
_cell.angle_alpha   90.00
_cell.angle_beta   90.00
_cell.angle_gamma   90.00
#
_symmetry.space_group_name_H-M   'P 1'
#
loop_
_entity.id
_entity.type
_entity.pdbx_description
1 polymer ?
#
loop_
_entity_poly.entity_id
_entity_poly.type
_entity_poly.pdbx_seq_one_letter_code
_entity_poly.pdbx_strand_id
1 'polypeptide(L)'
;MHQGASFEGVKLPPLGGSGRHPVLVTSTLLIYGQNMGYGPQLVALDKASGKELARIDLPSNPQGAPMSYSVDGKQYIALSVSTTPLPELIVFALPD
;
A
#
# COMPACT_ATOMS: atom_id res chain seq x y z
N MET A 1 -13.16 4.67 -14.49
CA MET A 1 -13.92 4.60 -13.22
C MET A 1 -15.35 4.17 -13.55
N HIS A 2 -15.76 2.93 -13.26
CA HIS A 2 -17.16 2.54 -13.39
C HIS A 2 -17.94 3.15 -12.23
N GLN A 3 -18.46 4.36 -12.43
CA GLN A 3 -19.63 4.82 -11.68
C GLN A 3 -20.84 4.07 -12.25
N GLY A 4 -21.17 2.94 -11.63
CA GLY A 4 -22.50 2.34 -11.77
C GLY A 4 -23.51 3.20 -11.01
N ALA A 5 -24.61 3.53 -11.66
CA ALA A 5 -25.59 4.55 -11.27
C ALA A 5 -26.48 4.18 -10.05
N SER A 6 -25.90 3.95 -8.86
CA SER A 6 -26.70 3.57 -7.67
C SER A 6 -26.48 4.40 -6.40
N PHE A 7 -25.69 5.49 -6.43
CA PHE A 7 -25.37 6.27 -5.23
C PHE A 7 -25.46 7.78 -5.43
N GLU A 8 -26.49 8.26 -6.12
CA GLU A 8 -26.74 9.71 -6.18
C GLU A 8 -27.07 10.25 -4.79
N GLY A 9 -26.35 11.29 -4.36
CA GLY A 9 -26.61 12.01 -3.11
C GLY A 9 -25.93 11.47 -1.85
N VAL A 10 -25.15 10.37 -1.92
CA VAL A 10 -24.44 9.81 -0.75
C VAL A 10 -22.97 10.20 -0.78
N LYS A 11 -22.49 10.88 0.27
CA LYS A 11 -21.05 11.11 0.47
C LYS A 11 -20.41 9.82 0.97
N LEU A 12 -19.78 9.09 0.06
CA LEU A 12 -19.07 7.86 0.40
C LEU A 12 -17.71 8.16 1.05
N PRO A 13 -17.28 7.36 2.03
CA PRO A 13 -15.89 7.41 2.52
C PRO A 13 -14.93 6.97 1.40
N PRO A 14 -13.61 7.15 1.56
CA PRO A 14 -12.63 6.63 0.61
C PRO A 14 -12.87 5.12 0.35
N LEU A 15 -13.18 4.75 -0.89
CA LEU A 15 -13.54 3.38 -1.26
C LEU A 15 -12.33 2.51 -1.67
N GLY A 16 -11.13 3.06 -1.48
CA GLY A 16 -9.91 2.51 -2.06
C GLY A 16 -9.77 2.78 -3.56
N GLY A 17 -8.63 2.40 -4.13
CA GLY A 17 -8.37 2.48 -5.56
C GLY A 17 -8.95 1.28 -6.31
N SER A 18 -9.38 1.47 -7.57
CA SER A 18 -9.75 0.36 -8.44
C SER A 18 -8.54 -0.55 -8.69
N GLY A 19 -8.69 -1.86 -8.52
CA GLY A 19 -7.63 -2.83 -8.81
C GLY A 19 -7.58 -3.96 -7.77
N ARG A 20 -6.70 -4.94 -8.00
CA ARG A 20 -6.35 -5.95 -7.00
C ARG A 20 -5.07 -5.49 -6.33
N HIS A 21 -5.18 -4.94 -5.13
CA HIS A 21 -4.03 -4.56 -4.32
C HIS A 21 -3.72 -5.72 -3.38
N PRO A 22 -2.69 -6.53 -3.65
CA PRO A 22 -2.25 -7.52 -2.67
C PRO A 22 -1.78 -6.80 -1.40
N VAL A 23 -2.17 -7.34 -0.24
CA VAL A 23 -2.04 -6.66 1.06
C VAL A 23 -1.16 -7.45 2.03
N LEU A 24 -0.53 -6.72 2.95
CA LEU A 24 0.08 -7.24 4.16
C LEU A 24 -0.77 -6.79 5.35
N VAL A 25 -1.18 -7.72 6.21
CA VAL A 25 -1.92 -7.43 7.43
C VAL A 25 -1.07 -7.80 8.63
N THR A 26 -0.92 -6.87 9.58
CA THR A 26 -0.27 -7.09 10.87
C THR A 26 -1.29 -7.07 12.01
N SER A 27 -0.84 -7.13 13.26
CA SER A 27 -1.71 -7.00 14.43
C SER A 27 -2.50 -5.67 14.43
N THR A 28 -1.91 -4.58 13.94
CA THR A 28 -2.50 -3.23 13.99
C THR A 28 -2.65 -2.55 12.64
N LEU A 29 -1.97 -3.02 11.59
CA LEU A 29 -1.90 -2.33 10.30
C LEU A 29 -2.43 -3.18 9.14
N LEU A 30 -2.99 -2.51 8.14
CA LEU A 30 -3.15 -3.02 6.78
C LEU A 30 -2.25 -2.20 5.86
N ILE A 31 -1.37 -2.86 5.13
CA ILE A 31 -0.33 -2.23 4.29
C ILE A 31 -0.49 -2.73 2.87
N TYR A 32 -0.45 -1.83 1.89
CA TYR A 32 -0.56 -2.19 0.48
C TYR A 32 0.16 -1.18 -0.42
N GLY A 33 0.65 -1.67 -1.56
CA GLY A 33 1.10 -0.81 -2.65
C GLY A 33 -0.08 -0.41 -3.54
N GLN A 34 -0.10 0.83 -4.02
CA GLN A 34 -1.04 1.29 -5.05
C GLN A 34 -0.31 2.14 -6.09
N ASN A 35 -0.96 2.35 -7.23
CA ASN A 35 -0.50 3.30 -8.26
C ASN A 35 -1.70 4.04 -8.88
N MET A 36 -2.54 4.64 -8.03
CA MET A 36 -3.76 5.30 -8.47
C MET A 36 -3.83 6.73 -7.93
N GLY A 37 -4.21 7.67 -8.81
CA GLY A 37 -4.43 9.09 -8.49
C GLY A 37 -3.17 9.89 -8.19
N TYR A 38 -2.38 9.47 -7.20
CA TYR A 38 -1.25 10.20 -6.64
C TYR A 38 0.13 9.62 -7.02
N GLY A 39 0.15 8.63 -7.92
CA GLY A 39 1.36 7.90 -8.29
C GLY A 39 1.62 6.66 -7.44
N PRO A 40 2.77 6.00 -7.64
CA PRO A 40 3.11 4.76 -6.97
C PRO A 40 3.45 4.99 -5.50
N GLN A 41 2.71 4.36 -4.59
CA GLN A 41 2.79 4.61 -3.16
C GLN A 41 2.64 3.32 -2.35
N LEU A 42 3.33 3.27 -1.21
CA LEU A 42 3.08 2.32 -0.13
C LEU A 42 2.22 3.01 0.93
N VAL A 43 1.05 2.44 1.22
CA VAL A 43 0.07 3.00 2.16
C VAL A 43 -0.07 2.08 3.37
N ALA A 44 -0.13 2.68 4.56
CA ALA A 44 -0.45 1.99 5.80
C ALA A 44 -1.71 2.58 6.43
N LEU A 45 -2.67 1.71 6.71
CA LEU A 45 -3.92 2.03 7.40
C LEU A 45 -3.93 1.44 8.81
N ASP A 46 -4.59 2.12 9.73
CA ASP A 46 -5.05 1.51 10.98
C ASP A 46 -6.06 0.41 10.63
N LYS A 47 -5.78 -0.83 11.06
CA LYS A 47 -6.57 -2.00 10.68
C LYS A 47 -8.00 -1.95 11.21
N ALA A 48 -8.21 -1.34 12.38
CA ALA A 48 -9.50 -1.34 13.05
C ALA A 48 -10.48 -0.33 12.43
N SER A 49 -9.98 0.86 12.10
CA SER A 49 -10.78 1.98 11.61
C SER A 49 -10.71 2.21 10.10
N GLY A 50 -9.67 1.67 9.44
CA GLY A 50 -9.37 1.96 8.03
C GLY A 50 -8.78 3.35 7.79
N LYS A 51 -8.46 4.12 8.85
CA LYS A 51 -7.85 5.44 8.74
C LYS A 51 -6.42 5.32 8.16
N GLU A 52 -6.11 6.12 7.15
CA GLU A 52 -4.73 6.25 6.66
C GLU A 52 -3.82 6.84 7.74
N LEU A 53 -2.74 6.12 8.07
CA LEU A 53 -1.73 6.54 9.04
C LEU A 53 -0.47 7.05 8.37
N ALA A 54 -0.08 6.45 7.24
CA ALA A 54 1.10 6.83 6.50
C ALA A 54 0.99 6.50 5.01
N ARG A 55 1.76 7.25 4.22
CA ARG A 55 1.93 7.10 2.78
C ARG A 55 3.37 7.43 2.42
N ILE A 56 4.00 6.55 1.67
CA ILE A 56 5.38 6.67 1.23
C ILE A 56 5.40 6.58 -0.28
N ASP A 57 5.98 7.58 -0.96
CA ASP A 57 6.15 7.54 -2.40
C ASP A 57 7.18 6.48 -2.79
N LEU A 58 6.84 5.70 -3.80
CA LEU A 58 7.70 4.68 -4.38
C LEU A 58 8.32 5.22 -5.67
N PRO A 59 9.54 4.78 -6.05
CA PRO A 59 10.17 5.22 -7.28
C PRO A 59 9.51 4.62 -8.54
N SER A 60 8.76 3.53 -8.40
CA SER A 60 8.00 2.90 -9.48
C SER A 60 6.84 2.06 -8.96
N ASN A 61 6.02 1.54 -9.88
CA ASN A 61 4.80 0.81 -9.59
C ASN A 61 5.08 -0.43 -8.74
N PRO A 62 4.40 -0.58 -7.59
CA PRO A 62 4.53 -1.76 -6.75
C PRO A 62 3.98 -2.99 -7.49
N GLN A 63 4.69 -4.10 -7.34
CA GLN A 63 4.33 -5.42 -7.83
C GLN A 63 4.23 -6.38 -6.65
N GLY A 64 3.13 -7.13 -6.57
CA GLY A 64 2.94 -8.13 -5.52
C GLY A 64 2.62 -7.56 -4.13
N ALA A 65 2.37 -8.47 -3.18
CA ALA A 65 2.06 -8.11 -1.80
C ALA A 65 3.34 -7.59 -1.11
N PRO A 66 3.25 -6.55 -0.26
CA PRO A 66 4.30 -6.33 0.72
C PRO A 66 4.48 -7.56 1.61
N MET A 67 5.70 -7.80 2.06
CA MET A 67 6.02 -8.85 3.04
C MET A 67 6.73 -8.25 4.24
N SER A 68 6.62 -8.89 5.40
CA SER A 68 7.38 -8.50 6.60
C SER A 68 8.24 -9.66 7.09
N TYR A 69 9.41 -9.31 7.60
CA TYR A 69 10.36 -10.22 8.23
C TYR A 69 11.14 -9.47 9.31
N SER A 70 11.92 -10.19 10.11
CA SER A 70 12.79 -9.59 11.12
C SER A 70 14.20 -10.17 11.05
N VAL A 71 15.20 -9.32 11.25
CA VAL A 71 16.61 -9.70 11.39
C VAL A 71 17.13 -9.01 12.64
N ASP A 72 17.75 -9.75 13.56
CA ASP A 72 18.31 -9.24 14.81
C ASP A 72 17.35 -8.37 15.63
N GLY A 73 16.07 -8.77 15.67
CA GLY A 73 15.01 -8.07 16.40
C GLY A 73 14.47 -6.82 15.71
N LYS A 74 15.04 -6.40 14.57
CA LYS A 74 14.54 -5.28 13.76
C LYS A 74 13.55 -5.78 12.71
N GLN A 75 12.39 -5.13 12.62
CA GLN A 75 11.35 -5.45 11.63
C GLN A 75 11.62 -4.73 10.31
N TYR A 76 11.41 -5.45 9.22
CA TYR A 76 11.50 -4.97 7.86
C TYR A 76 10.20 -5.20 7.12
N ILE A 77 9.93 -4.31 6.15
CA ILE A 77 8.84 -4.45 5.18
C ILE A 77 9.47 -4.35 3.79
N ALA A 78 9.25 -5.35 2.95
CA ALA A 78 9.75 -5.38 1.58
C ALA A 78 8.62 -5.43 0.56
N LEU A 79 8.83 -4.81 -0.59
CA LEU A 79 7.99 -4.99 -1.77
C LEU A 79 8.79 -4.84 -3.07
N SER A 80 8.38 -5.54 -4.11
CA SER A 80 8.96 -5.37 -5.44
C SER A 80 8.34 -4.18 -6.18
N VAL A 81 9.12 -3.51 -7.01
CA VAL A 81 8.66 -2.43 -7.91
C VAL A 81 9.12 -2.70 -9.35
N SER A 82 8.31 -2.28 -10.33
CA SER A 82 8.63 -2.40 -11.76
C SER A 82 9.48 -1.22 -12.27
N THR A 83 10.72 -1.13 -11.83
CA THR A 83 11.71 -0.19 -12.37
C THR A 83 12.23 -0.62 -13.74
N THR A 84 12.73 0.33 -14.52
CA THR A 84 13.40 0.12 -15.81
C THR A 84 14.87 0.49 -15.65
N PRO A 85 15.84 -0.35 -16.07
CA PRO A 85 15.70 -1.53 -16.93
C PRO A 85 15.36 -2.85 -16.21
N LEU A 86 15.52 -2.91 -14.89
CA LEU A 86 15.31 -4.13 -14.11
C LEU A 86 14.39 -3.86 -12.90
N PRO A 87 13.50 -4.79 -12.52
CA PRO A 87 12.73 -4.71 -11.29
C PRO A 87 13.63 -4.69 -10.04
N GLU A 88 13.18 -4.00 -9.00
CA GLU A 88 13.91 -3.84 -7.75
C GLU A 88 13.07 -4.31 -6.56
N LEU A 89 13.76 -4.71 -5.48
CA LEU A 89 13.16 -4.96 -4.18
C LEU A 89 13.52 -3.80 -3.26
N ILE A 90 12.51 -3.10 -2.76
CA ILE A 90 12.69 -2.00 -1.80
C ILE A 90 12.35 -2.51 -0.41
N VAL A 91 13.19 -2.18 0.56
CA VAL A 91 13.05 -2.60 1.96
C VAL A 91 13.04 -1.38 2.87
N PHE A 92 12.03 -1.29 3.73
CA PHE A 92 11.86 -0.25 4.74
C PHE A 92 12.09 -0.81 6.13
N ALA A 93 12.68 0.00 7.00
CA ALA A 93 12.76 -0.23 8.44
C ALA A 93 12.77 1.13 9.17
N LEU A 94 12.46 1.12 10.47
CA LEU A 94 12.63 2.30 11.30
C LEU A 94 14.12 2.60 11.52
N PRO A 95 14.49 3.86 11.81
CA PRO A 95 15.83 4.20 12.30
C PRO A 95 16.18 3.41 13.56
N ASP A 96 17.48 3.31 13.86
CA ASP A 96 17.98 2.76 15.12
C ASP A 96 17.76 3.72 16.30
#